data_AF-A0A180FY51-F1
#
_entry.id   AF-A0A180FY51-F1
#
_cell.length_a   1.000
_cell.length_b   1.000
_cell.length_c   1.000
_cell.angle_alpha   90.00
_cell.angle_beta   90.00
_cell.angle_gamma   90.00
#
_symmetry.space_group_name_H-M   'P 1'
#
loop_
_entity.id
_entity.type
_entity.pdbx_description
1 polymer ?
#
loop_
_entity_poly.entity_id
_entity_poly.type
_entity_poly.pdbx_seq_one_letter_code
_entity_poly.pdbx_strand_id
1 'polypeptide(L)'
;MAEIDNGGSSDSSVGGRPMMKVPKFSGDNFEIWEKKIRMVLSEYNLKRFIDDPPLPNMSAKAKQKAQKAANLLCANLTDGVFNTIVKKNNCNNPYELWNMFKSVYASDSILASYEVWAKWEDTQFNDNMATYIVGIEECLA
;
A
#
# COMPACT_ATOMS: atom_id res chain seq x y z
N MET A 1 -56.40 24.93 -2.04
CA MET A 1 -55.67 25.07 -3.32
C MET A 1 -54.21 25.11 -2.94
N ALA A 2 -53.52 23.97 -3.08
CA ALA A 2 -52.19 23.76 -2.55
C ALA A 2 -51.12 24.21 -3.54
N GLU A 3 -50.06 24.83 -3.01
CA GLU A 3 -48.84 25.25 -3.68
C GLU A 3 -48.09 24.04 -4.26
N ILE A 4 -47.53 24.18 -5.47
CA ILE A 4 -46.58 23.21 -6.03
C ILE A 4 -45.22 23.88 -6.08
N ASP A 5 -44.34 23.34 -5.23
CA ASP A 5 -42.95 23.71 -5.00
C ASP A 5 -42.03 23.20 -6.11
N ASN A 6 -40.93 23.93 -6.27
CA ASN A 6 -39.93 23.91 -7.31
C ASN A 6 -38.88 22.83 -7.04
N GLY A 7 -38.93 21.70 -7.76
CA GLY A 7 -37.95 20.61 -7.66
C GLY A 7 -36.90 20.64 -8.76
N GLY A 8 -36.11 21.71 -8.85
CA GLY A 8 -34.94 21.79 -9.74
C GLY A 8 -33.88 20.76 -9.34
N SER A 9 -33.74 19.72 -10.17
CA SER A 9 -32.70 18.68 -10.05
C SER A 9 -31.31 19.32 -10.04
N SER A 10 -30.66 19.30 -8.89
CA SER A 10 -29.24 19.66 -8.75
C SER A 10 -28.42 18.39 -8.74
N ASP A 11 -28.02 17.96 -9.93
CA ASP A 11 -26.98 16.96 -10.14
C ASP A 11 -25.65 17.59 -9.69
N SER A 12 -25.28 17.35 -8.43
CA SER A 12 -24.00 17.78 -7.91
C SER A 12 -22.95 16.74 -8.31
N SER A 13 -22.36 16.94 -9.49
CA SER A 13 -21.08 16.32 -9.84
C SER A 13 -20.03 16.83 -8.84
N VAL A 14 -19.85 16.07 -7.76
CA VAL A 14 -18.76 16.29 -6.82
C VAL A 14 -17.48 16.11 -7.62
N GLY A 15 -16.78 17.22 -7.88
CA GLY A 15 -15.43 17.23 -8.42
C GLY A 15 -14.54 16.36 -7.53
N GLY A 16 -14.36 15.11 -7.92
CA GLY A 16 -13.60 14.13 -7.17
C GLY A 16 -12.15 14.56 -7.16
N ARG A 17 -11.61 14.86 -5.97
CA ARG A 17 -10.15 14.96 -5.81
C ARG A 17 -9.51 13.72 -6.45
N PRO A 18 -8.42 13.87 -7.22
CA PRO A 18 -7.75 12.73 -7.81
C PRO A 18 -7.32 11.79 -6.69
N MET A 19 -8.01 10.65 -6.59
CA MET A 19 -7.75 9.65 -5.56
C MET A 19 -6.47 8.91 -5.92
N MET A 20 -5.57 8.77 -4.95
CA MET A 20 -4.30 8.10 -5.18
C MET A 20 -4.52 6.63 -5.58
N LYS A 21 -4.04 6.26 -6.77
CA LYS A 21 -4.10 4.88 -7.26
C LYS A 21 -3.00 4.06 -6.59
N VAL A 22 -3.40 3.18 -5.67
CA VAL A 22 -2.54 2.18 -5.04
C VAL A 22 -2.38 1.00 -6.02
N PRO A 23 -1.14 0.59 -6.34
CA PRO A 23 -0.91 -0.58 -7.20
C PRO A 23 -1.39 -1.86 -6.52
N LYS A 24 -1.66 -2.90 -7.31
CA LYS A 24 -1.84 -4.24 -6.77
C LYS A 24 -0.52 -4.69 -6.13
N PHE A 25 -0.57 -5.16 -4.89
CA PHE A 25 0.61 -5.60 -4.15
C PHE A 25 0.88 -7.09 -4.39
N SER A 26 2.04 -7.41 -4.96
CA SER A 26 2.50 -8.78 -5.23
C SER A 26 3.48 -9.32 -4.19
N GLY A 27 4.10 -8.44 -3.40
CA GLY A 27 5.25 -8.77 -2.55
C GLY A 27 6.49 -7.98 -3.00
N ASP A 28 6.77 -8.01 -4.30
CA ASP A 28 8.00 -7.45 -4.89
C ASP A 28 7.98 -5.91 -4.92
N ASN A 29 6.79 -5.31 -5.01
CA ASN A 29 6.61 -3.87 -5.09
C ASN A 29 6.39 -3.19 -3.73
N PHE A 30 6.96 -3.75 -2.65
CA PHE A 30 6.69 -3.32 -1.27
C PHE A 30 6.96 -1.83 -1.04
N GLU A 31 8.11 -1.29 -1.46
CA GLU A 31 8.43 0.12 -1.18
C GLU A 31 7.45 1.11 -1.81
N ILE A 32 7.10 0.89 -3.08
CA ILE A 32 6.19 1.77 -3.82
C ILE A 32 4.77 1.63 -3.24
N TRP A 33 4.36 0.40 -2.94
CA TRP A 33 3.08 0.14 -2.31
C TRP A 33 2.98 0.77 -0.93
N GLU A 34 4.01 0.63 -0.08
CA GLU A 34 4.06 1.19 1.28
C GLU A 34 3.89 2.71 1.27
N LYS A 35 4.64 3.40 0.40
CA LYS A 35 4.55 4.86 0.25
C LYS A 35 3.13 5.28 -0.13
N LYS A 36 2.53 4.64 -1.12
CA LYS A 36 1.18 4.97 -1.61
C LYS A 36 0.08 4.65 -0.61
N ILE A 37 0.14 3.51 0.09
CA ILE A 37 -0.88 3.15 1.06
C ILE A 37 -0.84 4.07 2.29
N ARG A 38 0.35 4.50 2.72
CA ARG A 38 0.51 5.52 3.78
C ARG A 38 -0.09 6.86 3.37
N MET A 39 0.05 7.27 2.10
CA MET A 39 -0.58 8.49 1.59
C MET A 39 -2.11 8.40 1.62
N VAL A 40 -2.69 7.29 1.14
CA VAL A 40 -4.14 7.04 1.18
C VAL A 40 -4.67 7.03 2.62
N LEU A 41 -3.98 6.34 3.54
CA LEU A 41 -4.37 6.32 4.95
C LEU A 41 -4.30 7.72 5.58
N SER A 42 -3.34 8.55 5.18
CA SER A 42 -3.21 9.93 5.64
C SER A 42 -4.38 10.79 5.15
N GLU A 43 -4.78 10.67 3.89
CA GLU A 43 -5.93 11.38 3.32
C GLU A 43 -7.22 11.12 4.10
N TYR A 44 -7.41 9.88 4.59
CA TYR A 44 -8.57 9.50 5.39
C TYR A 44 -8.40 9.70 6.91
N ASN A 45 -7.29 10.27 7.37
CA ASN A 45 -6.95 10.40 8.80
C ASN A 45 -6.94 9.04 9.55
N LEU A 46 -6.40 8.02 8.90
CA LEU A 46 -6.33 6.64 9.38
C LEU A 46 -4.90 6.17 9.69
N LYS A 47 -3.87 6.94 9.32
CA LYS A 47 -2.46 6.57 9.49
C LYS A 47 -2.10 6.09 10.91
N ARG A 48 -2.64 6.72 11.95
CA ARG A 48 -2.42 6.32 13.35
C ARG A 48 -2.75 4.85 13.65
N PHE A 49 -3.69 4.24 12.93
CA PHE A 49 -4.10 2.86 13.17
C PHE A 49 -3.08 1.82 12.70
N ILE A 50 -2.08 2.22 11.89
CA ILE A 50 -0.97 1.35 11.49
C ILE A 50 0.33 1.67 12.24
N ASP A 51 0.47 2.88 12.77
CA ASP A 51 1.66 3.33 13.49
C ASP A 51 1.55 3.02 15.00
N ASP A 52 0.36 3.14 15.58
CA ASP A 52 0.12 2.97 17.02
C ASP A 52 -0.61 1.65 17.34
N PRO A 53 -0.24 0.95 18.43
CA PRO A 53 -0.97 -0.22 18.88
C PRO A 53 -2.42 0.15 19.28
N PRO A 54 -3.39 -0.75 19.05
CA PRO A 54 -4.79 -0.48 19.33
C PRO A 54 -5.02 -0.25 20.84
N LEU A 55 -5.81 0.77 21.15
CA LEU A 55 -6.19 1.07 22.53
C LEU A 55 -7.17 -0.01 23.06
N PRO A 56 -7.04 -0.42 24.34
CA PRO A 56 -7.89 -1.47 24.93
C PRO A 56 -9.40 -1.16 24.83
N ASN A 57 -9.76 0.12 25.00
CA ASN A 57 -11.15 0.58 25.08
C ASN A 57 -11.50 1.53 23.92
N MET A 58 -11.38 1.05 22.68
CA MET A 58 -11.78 1.84 21.51
C MET A 58 -13.30 2.05 21.43
N SER A 59 -13.70 3.29 21.15
CA SER A 59 -15.08 3.63 20.81
C SER A 59 -15.53 2.95 19.52
N ALA A 60 -16.85 2.79 19.32
CA ALA A 60 -17.40 2.20 18.10
C ALA A 60 -16.93 2.94 16.83
N LYS A 61 -16.83 4.27 16.88
CA LYS A 61 -16.30 5.10 15.79
C LYS A 61 -14.83 4.82 15.51
N ALA A 62 -14.01 4.60 16.53
CA ALA A 62 -12.61 4.22 16.37
C ALA A 62 -12.48 2.82 15.75
N LYS A 63 -13.30 1.85 16.18
CA LYS A 63 -13.35 0.50 15.59
C LYS A 63 -13.73 0.53 14.11
N GLN A 64 -14.73 1.33 13.72
CA GLN A 64 -15.08 1.50 12.30
C GLN A 64 -13.94 2.10 11.48
N LYS A 65 -13.21 3.08 12.02
CA LYS A 65 -12.04 3.65 11.34
C LYS A 65 -10.89 2.65 11.22
N ALA A 66 -10.63 1.86 12.27
CA ALA A 66 -9.67 0.76 12.22
C ALA A 66 -10.05 -0.27 11.15
N GLN A 67 -11.33 -0.65 11.08
CA GLN A 67 -11.82 -1.56 10.04
C GLN A 67 -11.63 -0.98 8.64
N LYS A 68 -11.92 0.33 8.46
CA LYS A 68 -11.67 1.00 7.18
C LYS A 68 -10.19 0.98 6.80
N ALA A 69 -9.30 1.17 7.76
CA ALA A 69 -7.86 1.07 7.53
C ALA A 69 -7.45 -0.36 7.13
N ALA A 70 -7.93 -1.38 7.83
CA ALA A 70 -7.69 -2.78 7.49
C ALA A 70 -8.18 -3.13 6.08
N ASN A 71 -9.40 -2.71 5.73
CA ASN A 71 -9.95 -2.92 4.39
C ASN A 71 -9.09 -2.24 3.31
N LEU A 72 -8.57 -1.04 3.56
CA LEU A 72 -7.68 -0.35 2.61
C LEU A 72 -6.35 -1.09 2.43
N LEU A 73 -5.77 -1.63 3.51
CA LEU A 73 -4.57 -2.47 3.42
C LEU A 73 -4.81 -3.72 2.58
N CYS A 74 -6.01 -4.29 2.64
CA CYS A 74 -6.35 -5.54 1.97
C CYS A 74 -6.99 -5.38 0.56
N ALA A 75 -7.37 -4.17 0.16
CA ALA A 75 -8.21 -3.95 -1.01
C ALA A 75 -7.56 -4.33 -2.36
N ASN A 76 -6.24 -4.22 -2.45
CA ASN A 76 -5.49 -4.42 -3.71
C ASN A 76 -4.32 -5.38 -3.51
N LEU A 77 -4.58 -6.54 -2.91
CA LEU A 77 -3.58 -7.60 -2.76
C LEU A 77 -3.73 -8.65 -3.86
N THR A 78 -2.65 -9.37 -4.14
CA THR A 78 -2.77 -10.70 -4.76
C THR A 78 -3.27 -11.71 -3.73
N ASP A 79 -3.89 -12.81 -4.19
CA ASP A 79 -4.41 -13.86 -3.31
C ASP A 79 -3.30 -14.51 -2.48
N GLY A 80 -2.11 -14.68 -3.07
CA GLY A 80 -0.92 -15.18 -2.36
C GLY A 80 -0.54 -14.30 -1.18
N VAL A 81 -0.40 -12.99 -1.41
CA VAL A 81 -0.10 -12.02 -0.34
C VAL A 81 -1.22 -11.98 0.70
N PHE A 82 -2.49 -11.99 0.25
CA PHE A 82 -3.64 -11.97 1.16
C PHE A 82 -3.61 -13.17 2.11
N ASN A 83 -3.41 -14.38 1.60
CA ASN A 83 -3.38 -15.60 2.40
C ASN A 83 -2.19 -15.65 3.37
N THR A 84 -1.04 -15.06 2.99
CA THR A 84 0.14 -14.98 3.86
C THR A 84 -0.06 -14.00 5.02
N ILE A 85 -0.68 -12.85 4.75
CA ILE A 85 -0.77 -11.73 5.72
C ILE A 85 -2.06 -11.78 6.55
N VAL A 86 -3.20 -12.03 5.92
CA VAL A 86 -4.52 -11.93 6.54
C VAL A 86 -4.88 -13.27 7.19
N LYS A 87 -4.94 -13.25 8.51
CA LYS A 87 -5.32 -14.37 9.38
C LYS A 87 -6.63 -14.04 10.09
N LYS A 88 -7.34 -15.08 10.54
CA LYS A 88 -8.64 -14.92 11.22
C LYS A 88 -8.60 -14.01 12.45
N ASN A 89 -7.47 -13.96 13.15
CA ASN A 89 -7.27 -13.17 14.37
C ASN A 89 -6.82 -11.72 14.11
N ASN A 90 -6.13 -11.44 13.00
CA ASN A 90 -5.56 -10.12 12.72
C ASN A 90 -6.37 -9.29 11.70
N CYS A 91 -7.35 -9.87 11.01
CA CYS A 91 -8.03 -9.25 9.86
C CYS A 91 -8.76 -7.92 10.18
N ASN A 92 -9.06 -7.67 11.45
CA ASN A 92 -9.72 -6.43 11.92
C ASN A 92 -8.75 -5.51 12.67
N ASN A 93 -7.47 -5.87 12.75
CA ASN A 93 -6.42 -5.12 13.43
C ASN A 93 -5.40 -4.58 12.41
N PRO A 94 -5.58 -3.33 11.93
CA PRO A 94 -4.68 -2.73 10.95
C PRO A 94 -3.22 -2.63 11.43
N TYR A 95 -2.98 -2.49 12.73
CA TYR A 95 -1.63 -2.45 13.31
C TYR A 95 -0.92 -3.80 13.17
N GLU A 96 -1.61 -4.89 13.49
CA GLU A 96 -1.06 -6.24 13.32
C GLU A 96 -0.86 -6.60 11.85
N LEU A 97 -1.81 -6.26 10.98
CA LEU A 97 -1.65 -6.43 9.54
C LEU A 97 -0.42 -5.67 9.03
N TRP A 98 -0.25 -4.41 9.44
CA TRP A 98 0.89 -3.59 9.04
C TRP A 98 2.23 -4.19 9.49
N ASN A 99 2.29 -4.69 10.72
CA ASN A 99 3.49 -5.35 11.22
C ASN A 99 3.79 -6.67 10.48
N MET A 100 2.76 -7.44 10.11
CA MET A 100 2.94 -8.62 9.27
C MET A 100 3.50 -8.25 7.88
N PHE A 101 2.98 -7.20 7.25
CA PHE A 101 3.50 -6.72 5.96
C PHE A 101 4.99 -6.37 6.06
N LYS A 102 5.38 -5.59 7.06
CA LYS A 102 6.79 -5.24 7.28
C LYS A 102 7.65 -6.47 7.58
N SER A 103 7.17 -7.37 8.42
CA SER A 103 7.94 -8.56 8.83
C SER A 103 8.21 -9.51 7.68
N VAL A 104 7.31 -9.59 6.69
CA VAL A 104 7.45 -10.50 5.56
C VAL A 104 8.19 -9.82 4.42
N TYR A 105 7.77 -8.61 4.03
CA TYR A 105 8.20 -8.02 2.75
C TYR A 105 9.22 -6.89 2.88
N ALA A 106 9.43 -6.30 4.07
CA ALA A 106 10.44 -5.24 4.21
C ALA A 106 11.87 -5.80 4.13
N SER A 107 12.13 -6.95 4.76
CA SER A 107 13.43 -7.62 4.69
C SER A 107 13.75 -8.13 3.28
N ASP A 108 12.77 -8.73 2.60
CA ASP A 108 12.93 -9.20 1.22
C ASP A 108 13.22 -8.04 0.26
N SER A 109 12.56 -6.89 0.43
CA SER A 109 12.85 -5.67 -0.35
C SER A 109 14.26 -5.14 -0.12
N ILE A 110 14.76 -5.21 1.11
CA ILE A 110 16.13 -4.81 1.45
C ILE A 110 17.12 -5.80 0.81
N LEU A 111 16.86 -7.10 0.90
CA LEU A 111 17.72 -8.12 0.28
C LEU A 111 17.76 -7.97 -1.25
N ALA A 112 16.60 -7.80 -1.88
CA ALA A 112 16.51 -7.55 -3.32
C ALA A 112 17.33 -6.31 -3.73
N SER A 113 17.31 -5.25 -2.91
CA SER A 113 18.16 -4.08 -3.15
C SER A 113 19.65 -4.43 -3.07
N TYR A 114 20.07 -5.22 -2.07
CA TYR A 114 21.46 -5.68 -1.98
C TYR A 114 21.88 -6.56 -3.16
N GLU A 115 21.00 -7.41 -3.67
CA GLU A 115 21.29 -8.24 -4.85
C GLU A 115 21.53 -7.40 -6.11
N VAL A 116 20.71 -6.36 -6.32
CA VAL A 116 20.92 -5.40 -7.42
C VAL A 116 22.27 -4.67 -7.26
N TRP A 117 22.61 -4.25 -6.04
CA TRP A 117 23.89 -3.60 -5.75
C TRP A 117 25.08 -4.52 -6.01
N ALA A 118 25.02 -5.79 -5.58
CA ALA A 118 26.08 -6.76 -5.81
C ALA A 118 26.30 -7.03 -7.30
N LYS A 119 25.21 -7.24 -8.07
CA LYS A 119 25.31 -7.42 -9.53
C LYS A 119 25.89 -6.19 -10.22
N TRP A 120 25.52 -4.99 -9.75
CA TRP A 120 26.06 -3.74 -10.27
C TRP A 120 27.57 -3.61 -10.00
N GLU A 121 28.03 -3.94 -8.79
CA GLU A 121 29.46 -3.91 -8.43
C GLU A 121 30.29 -4.93 -9.24
N ASP A 122 29.72 -6.11 -9.52
CA ASP A 122 30.34 -7.14 -10.37
C ASP A 122 30.35 -6.75 -11.86
N THR A 123 29.52 -5.79 -12.29
CA THR A 123 29.46 -5.34 -13.69
C THR A 123 30.62 -4.40 -13.99
N GLN A 124 31.71 -4.94 -14.56
CA GLN A 124 32.89 -4.16 -14.93
C GLN A 124 32.90 -3.70 -16.39
N PHE A 125 33.43 -2.50 -16.62
CA PHE A 125 33.68 -2.01 -17.97
C PHE A 125 34.95 -2.65 -18.54
N ASN A 126 34.79 -3.49 -19.57
CA ASN A 126 35.88 -4.21 -20.24
C ASN A 126 36.03 -3.77 -21.70
N ASP A 127 36.16 -2.46 -21.94
CA ASP A 127 36.34 -1.83 -23.27
C ASP A 127 35.24 -2.15 -24.30
N ASN A 128 34.10 -2.71 -23.86
CA ASN A 128 32.93 -2.98 -24.69
C ASN A 128 31.70 -2.33 -24.06
N MET A 129 31.37 -1.14 -24.56
CA MET A 129 30.25 -0.34 -24.05
C MET A 129 28.89 -1.03 -24.24
N ALA A 130 28.68 -1.77 -25.32
CA ALA A 130 27.44 -2.50 -25.54
C ALA A 130 27.23 -3.62 -24.50
N THR A 131 28.30 -4.35 -24.19
CA THR A 131 28.26 -5.41 -23.17
C THR A 131 28.06 -4.83 -21.77
N TYR A 132 28.70 -3.70 -21.48
CA TYR A 132 28.52 -3.00 -20.20
C TYR A 132 27.07 -2.52 -20.02
N ILE A 133 26.47 -1.90 -21.04
CA ILE A 133 25.06 -1.44 -20.98
C ILE A 133 24.12 -2.60 -20.72
N VAL A 134 24.28 -3.73 -21.43
CA VAL A 134 23.45 -4.94 -21.21
C VAL A 134 23.58 -5.42 -19.76
N GLY A 135 24.79 -5.50 -19.20
CA GLY A 135 24.99 -5.92 -17.81
C GLY A 135 24.30 -4.99 -16.81
N ILE A 136 24.32 -3.68 -17.05
CA ILE A 136 23.59 -2.71 -16.21
C ILE A 136 22.07 -2.88 -16.35
N GLU A 137 21.56 -3.11 -17.55
CA GLU A 137 20.14 -3.37 -17.78
C GLU A 137 19.66 -4.67 -17.10
N GLU A 138 20.50 -5.72 -17.11
CA GLU A 138 20.23 -6.98 -16.41
C GLU A 138 20.23 -6.83 -14.88
N CYS A 139 20.96 -5.87 -14.32
CA CYS A 139 20.90 -5.57 -12.88
C CYS A 139 19.55 -4.96 -12.47
N LEU A 140 18.87 -4.29 -13.39
CA LEU A 140 17.64 -3.52 -13.14
C LEU A 140 16.35 -4.24 -13.56
N ALA A 141 16.48 -5.39 -14.23
CA ALA A 141 15.38 -6.23 -14.72
C ALA A 141 14.78 -7.12 -13.62
#